data_AF-A0A450VCF3-F1
#
_entry.id   AF-A0A450VCF3-F1
#
_cell.length_a   1.000
_cell.length_b   1.000
_cell.length_c   1.000
_cell.angle_alpha   90.00
_cell.angle_beta   90.00
_cell.angle_gamma   90.00
#
_symmetry.space_group_name_H-M   'P 1'
#
loop_
_entity.id
_entity.type
_entity.pdbx_description
1 polymer ?
#
loop_
_entity_poly.entity_id
_entity_poly.type
_entity_poly.pdbx_seq_one_letter_code
_entity_poly.pdbx_strand_id
1 'polypeptide(L)'
;MSGVSHLLDTNIVIGLLKGDPASVALAKRAKLRLDQCAVSQITRMELLSFPQITRDEERRIDAFLAACHVCGLDERTEQKAIRLRRLTTLKLPDAIVAASALVQGATLSTLDQRMKAALASLEELWKWQ
;
A
#
# COMPACT_ATOMS: atom_id res chain seq x y z
N MET A 1 18.76 7.06 -1.37
CA MET A 1 17.87 6.51 -0.33
C MET A 1 16.55 7.22 -0.50
N SER A 2 15.50 6.52 -0.92
CA SER A 2 14.17 7.14 -1.07
C SER A 2 13.72 7.63 0.30
N GLY A 3 13.22 8.87 0.39
CA GLY A 3 12.62 9.40 1.62
C GLY A 3 11.31 8.71 2.02
N VAL A 4 11.01 7.55 1.44
CA VAL A 4 9.77 6.80 1.62
C VAL A 4 9.90 5.97 2.90
N SER A 5 9.04 6.27 3.87
CA SER A 5 8.96 5.59 5.16
C SER A 5 7.77 4.62 5.22
N HIS A 6 6.70 4.94 4.50
CA HIS A 6 5.46 4.18 4.51
C HIS A 6 4.95 3.90 3.10
N LEU A 7 4.42 2.69 2.88
CA LEU A 7 3.60 2.40 1.71
C LEU A 7 2.14 2.25 2.14
N LEU A 8 1.26 3.03 1.55
CA LEU A 8 -0.17 3.05 1.90
C LEU A 8 -0.92 2.04 1.04
N ASP A 9 -1.63 1.15 1.71
CA ASP A 9 -2.59 0.24 1.09
C ASP A 9 -3.80 1.02 0.57
N THR A 10 -4.52 0.46 -0.40
CA THR A 10 -5.67 1.08 -1.05
C THR A 10 -6.77 1.43 -0.05
N ASN A 11 -7.01 0.58 0.96
CA ASN A 11 -7.98 0.85 2.02
C ASN A 11 -7.63 2.10 2.85
N ILE A 12 -6.33 2.37 3.10
CA ILE A 12 -5.87 3.55 3.82
C ILE A 12 -6.09 4.78 2.96
N VAL A 13 -5.74 4.74 1.69
CA VAL A 13 -5.90 5.89 0.79
C VAL A 13 -7.38 6.27 0.67
N ILE A 14 -8.25 5.28 0.42
CA ILE A 14 -9.71 5.51 0.36
C ILE A 14 -10.22 6.08 1.69
N GLY A 15 -9.81 5.51 2.81
CA GLY A 15 -10.22 5.96 4.13
C GLY A 15 -9.79 7.39 4.42
N LEU A 16 -8.55 7.76 4.10
CA LEU A 16 -8.04 9.12 4.26
C LEU A 16 -8.79 10.13 3.39
N LEU A 17 -9.06 9.79 2.12
CA LEU A 17 -9.84 10.64 1.21
C LEU A 17 -11.28 10.86 1.68
N LYS A 18 -11.85 9.89 2.40
CA LYS A 18 -13.20 9.95 2.98
C LYS A 18 -13.23 10.51 4.40
N GLY A 19 -12.09 10.78 5.02
CA GLY A 19 -12.01 11.20 6.43
C GLY A 19 -12.42 10.10 7.41
N ASP A 20 -12.25 8.83 7.05
CA ASP A 20 -12.55 7.68 7.91
C ASP A 20 -11.75 7.76 9.24
N PRO A 21 -12.41 7.68 10.41
CA PRO A 21 -11.74 7.85 11.70
C PRO A 21 -10.60 6.87 11.96
N ALA A 22 -10.72 5.61 11.54
CA ALA A 22 -9.69 4.60 11.77
C ALA A 22 -8.44 4.89 10.92
N SER A 23 -8.64 5.29 9.66
CA SER A 23 -7.57 5.66 8.74
C SER A 23 -6.85 6.94 9.19
N VAL A 24 -7.61 7.96 9.64
CA VAL A 24 -7.05 9.20 10.21
C VAL A 24 -6.29 8.92 11.50
N ALA A 25 -6.81 8.07 12.39
CA ALA A 25 -6.13 7.69 13.63
C ALA A 25 -4.82 6.94 13.35
N LEU A 26 -4.82 6.01 12.38
CA LEU A 26 -3.61 5.32 11.93
C LEU A 26 -2.59 6.33 11.41
N ALA A 27 -3.00 7.24 10.53
CA ALA A 27 -2.11 8.26 9.96
C ALA A 27 -1.48 9.16 11.03
N LYS A 28 -2.28 9.60 12.02
CA LYS A 28 -1.78 10.38 13.15
C LYS A 28 -0.79 9.59 14.02
N ARG A 29 -1.12 8.34 14.36
CA ARG A 29 -0.25 7.47 15.18
C ARG A 29 1.09 7.20 14.50
N ALA A 30 1.05 6.90 13.20
CA ALA A 30 2.24 6.66 12.39
C ALA A 30 2.96 7.96 11.99
N LYS A 31 2.42 9.14 12.34
CA LYS A 31 2.94 10.46 11.97
C LYS A 31 3.21 10.57 10.46
N LEU A 32 2.26 10.05 9.66
CA LEU A 32 2.40 10.01 8.21
C LEU A 32 2.56 11.42 7.65
N ARG A 33 3.56 11.58 6.79
CA ARG A 33 3.72 12.74 5.92
C ARG A 33 3.65 12.25 4.48
N LEU A 34 2.75 12.81 3.68
CA LEU A 34 2.50 12.28 2.32
C LEU A 34 3.75 12.31 1.44
N ASP A 35 4.62 13.31 1.61
CA ASP A 35 5.91 13.43 0.92
C ASP A 35 6.92 12.31 1.26
N GLN A 36 6.67 11.56 2.35
CA GLN A 36 7.41 10.38 2.77
C GLN A 36 6.59 9.09 2.63
N CYS A 37 5.40 9.18 2.04
CA CYS A 37 4.56 8.04 1.75
C CYS A 37 4.75 7.63 0.28
N ALA A 38 4.47 6.36 0.03
CA ALA A 38 4.31 5.82 -1.31
C ALA A 38 3.01 5.04 -1.42
N VAL A 39 2.58 4.79 -2.66
CA VAL A 39 1.51 3.86 -3.00
C VAL A 39 1.99 2.94 -4.12
N SER A 40 1.42 1.74 -4.22
CA SER A 40 1.70 0.87 -5.37
C SER A 40 1.00 1.39 -6.62
N GLN A 41 1.57 1.11 -7.81
CA GLN A 41 0.87 1.29 -9.08
C GLN A 41 -0.48 0.57 -9.09
N ILE A 42 -0.60 -0.57 -8.40
CA ILE A 42 -1.87 -1.31 -8.26
C ILE A 42 -2.90 -0.48 -7.48
N THR A 43 -2.51 0.13 -6.36
CA THR A 43 -3.37 1.04 -5.60
C THR A 43 -3.86 2.20 -6.47
N ARG A 44 -2.98 2.81 -7.28
CA ARG A 44 -3.38 3.84 -8.24
C ARG A 44 -4.43 3.32 -9.24
N MET A 45 -4.22 2.12 -9.79
CA MET A 45 -5.17 1.50 -10.72
C MET A 45 -6.51 1.22 -10.05
N GLU A 46 -6.52 0.70 -8.82
CA GLU A 46 -7.75 0.42 -8.06
C GLU A 46 -8.55 1.70 -7.76
N LEU A 47 -7.87 2.78 -7.36
CA LEU A 47 -8.51 4.06 -7.05
C LEU A 47 -9.19 4.67 -8.29
N LEU A 48 -8.51 4.66 -9.44
CA LEU A 48 -8.98 5.30 -10.68
C LEU A 48 -9.87 4.40 -11.54
N SER A 49 -9.99 3.09 -11.23
CA SER A 49 -10.82 2.15 -11.99
C SER A 49 -12.24 1.97 -11.42
N PHE A 50 -12.60 2.71 -10.36
CA PHE A 50 -13.93 2.62 -9.80
C PHE A 50 -14.99 3.12 -10.80
N PRO A 51 -15.95 2.28 -11.26
CA PRO A 51 -16.83 2.63 -12.38
C PRO A 51 -17.74 3.85 -12.15
N GLN A 52 -17.99 4.20 -10.89
CA GLN A 52 -18.89 5.29 -10.49
C GLN A 52 -18.11 6.50 -9.94
N ILE A 53 -16.80 6.59 -10.22
CA ILE A 53 -15.97 7.70 -9.77
C ILE A 53 -16.49 9.02 -10.34
N THR A 54 -16.73 9.98 -9.46
CA THR A 54 -17.09 11.33 -9.87
C THR A 54 -15.83 12.12 -10.23
N ARG A 55 -15.98 13.17 -11.07
CA ARG A 55 -14.86 14.07 -11.40
C ARG A 55 -14.23 14.73 -10.17
N ASP A 56 -15.01 14.93 -9.11
CA ASP A 56 -14.51 15.52 -7.86
C ASP A 56 -13.71 14.53 -7.02
N GLU A 57 -14.07 13.24 -7.07
CA GLU A 57 -13.28 12.17 -6.44
C GLU A 57 -12.00 11.91 -7.21
N GLU A 58 -12.06 11.85 -8.55
CA GLU A 58 -10.89 11.71 -9.42
C GLU A 58 -9.86 12.80 -9.15
N ARG A 59 -10.28 14.08 -9.12
CA ARG A 59 -9.39 15.20 -8.78
C ARG A 59 -8.75 15.08 -7.38
N ARG A 60 -9.51 14.58 -6.41
CA ARG A 60 -8.99 14.37 -5.04
C ARG A 60 -7.99 13.22 -4.99
N ILE A 61 -8.25 12.14 -5.73
CA ILE A 61 -7.33 11.01 -5.88
C ILE A 61 -6.04 11.47 -6.56
N ASP A 62 -6.13 12.21 -7.67
CA ASP A 62 -4.95 12.72 -8.38
C ASP A 62 -4.11 13.65 -7.51
N ALA A 63 -4.74 14.55 -6.74
CA ALA A 63 -4.03 15.41 -5.80
C ALA A 63 -3.31 14.61 -4.70
N PHE A 64 -3.94 13.53 -4.20
CA PHE A 64 -3.32 12.65 -3.22
C PHE A 64 -2.12 11.89 -3.81
N LEU A 65 -2.28 11.33 -5.01
CA LEU A 65 -1.23 10.61 -5.72
C LEU A 65 -0.06 11.53 -6.08
N ALA A 66 -0.30 12.79 -6.40
CA ALA A 66 0.74 13.78 -6.65
C ALA A 66 1.51 14.19 -5.38
N ALA A 67 0.90 14.04 -4.20
CA ALA A 67 1.50 14.36 -2.92
C ALA A 67 2.36 13.22 -2.33
N CYS A 68 2.38 12.04 -2.94
CA CYS A 68 3.16 10.88 -2.51
C CYS A 68 3.89 10.21 -3.68
N HIS A 69 4.76 9.24 -3.39
CA HIS A 69 5.48 8.51 -4.44
C HIS A 69 4.65 7.33 -4.99
N VAL A 70 4.40 7.28 -6.30
CA VAL A 70 3.78 6.10 -6.93
C VAL A 70 4.87 5.11 -7.37
N CYS A 71 4.92 3.95 -6.72
CA CYS A 71 5.85 2.87 -7.03
C CYS A 71 5.40 2.12 -8.29
N GLY A 72 6.18 2.21 -9.36
CA GLY A 72 5.98 1.39 -10.57
C GLY A 72 6.16 -0.11 -10.29
N LEU A 73 5.52 -0.94 -11.12
CA LEU A 73 5.72 -2.39 -11.10
C LEU A 73 6.96 -2.74 -11.95
N ASP A 74 8.09 -2.97 -11.27
CA ASP A 74 9.34 -3.44 -11.87
C ASP A 74 9.58 -4.93 -11.60
N GLU A 75 10.60 -5.50 -12.24
CA GLU A 75 10.96 -6.92 -12.08
C GLU A 75 11.22 -7.31 -10.62
N ARG A 76 11.81 -6.42 -9.82
CA ARG A 76 12.05 -6.65 -8.39
C ARG A 76 10.73 -6.80 -7.63
N THR A 77 9.79 -5.91 -7.89
CA THR A 77 8.44 -5.94 -7.30
C THR A 77 7.67 -7.17 -7.77
N GLU A 78 7.76 -7.52 -9.05
CA GLU A 78 7.17 -8.72 -9.63
C GLU A 78 7.65 -9.99 -8.92
N GLN A 79 8.98 -10.20 -8.85
CA GLN A 79 9.55 -11.40 -8.23
C GLN A 79 9.19 -11.51 -6.74
N LYS A 80 9.17 -10.39 -6.03
CA LYS A 80 8.75 -10.37 -4.63
C LYS A 80 7.26 -10.70 -4.48
N ALA A 81 6.40 -10.17 -5.36
CA ALA A 81 4.97 -10.48 -5.36
C ALA A 81 4.70 -11.97 -5.66
N ILE A 82 5.41 -12.55 -6.64
CA ILE A 82 5.36 -13.99 -6.95
C ILE A 82 5.71 -14.81 -5.71
N ARG A 83 6.81 -14.46 -5.02
CA ARG A 83 7.23 -15.16 -3.80
C ARG A 83 6.19 -15.04 -2.69
N LEU A 84 5.66 -13.84 -2.45
CA LEU A 84 4.61 -13.62 -1.45
C LEU A 84 3.37 -14.46 -1.73
N ARG A 85 2.91 -14.51 -2.99
CA ARG A 85 1.75 -15.34 -3.38
C ARG A 85 1.97 -16.83 -3.20
N ARG A 86 3.19 -17.32 -3.39
CA ARG A 86 3.52 -18.74 -3.17
C ARG A 86 3.50 -19.13 -1.70
N LEU A 87 3.81 -18.18 -0.81
CA LEU A 87 3.96 -18.44 0.63
C LEU A 87 2.74 -18.01 1.47
N THR A 88 1.78 -17.31 0.86
CA THR A 88 0.62 -16.74 1.57
C THR A 88 -0.66 -16.93 0.78
N THR A 89 -1.79 -16.62 1.41
CA THR A 89 -3.12 -16.63 0.77
C THR A 89 -3.49 -15.29 0.12
N LEU A 90 -2.54 -14.35 0.00
CA LEU A 90 -2.79 -13.03 -0.58
C LEU A 90 -3.25 -13.14 -2.04
N LYS A 91 -4.20 -12.27 -2.41
CA LYS A 91 -4.55 -12.08 -3.82
C LYS A 91 -3.39 -11.38 -4.53
N LEU A 92 -3.38 -11.47 -5.86
CA LEU A 92 -2.30 -10.85 -6.65
C LEU A 92 -2.16 -9.34 -6.42
N PRO A 93 -3.24 -8.54 -6.42
CA PRO A 93 -3.15 -7.11 -6.10
C PRO A 93 -2.50 -6.85 -4.73
N ASP A 94 -3.01 -7.48 -3.68
CA ASP A 94 -2.48 -7.36 -2.31
C ASP A 94 -1.01 -7.78 -2.22
N ALA A 95 -0.62 -8.86 -2.91
CA ALA A 95 0.76 -9.32 -2.95
C ALA A 95 1.69 -8.33 -3.65
N ILE A 96 1.23 -7.63 -4.70
CA ILE A 96 2.00 -6.58 -5.37
C ILE A 96 2.13 -5.35 -4.47
N VAL A 97 1.07 -4.96 -3.75
CA VAL A 97 1.12 -3.86 -2.76
C VAL A 97 2.14 -4.18 -1.66
N ALA A 98 2.06 -5.36 -1.05
CA ALA A 98 3.03 -5.82 -0.05
C ALA A 98 4.45 -5.89 -0.61
N ALA A 99 4.63 -6.43 -1.81
CA ALA A 99 5.93 -6.50 -2.48
C ALA A 99 6.54 -5.11 -2.70
N SER A 100 5.71 -4.14 -3.11
CA SER A 100 6.14 -2.76 -3.31
C SER A 100 6.70 -2.17 -2.01
N ALA A 101 6.06 -2.45 -0.87
CA ALA A 101 6.54 -1.99 0.44
C ALA A 101 7.90 -2.60 0.77
N LEU A 102 8.04 -3.91 0.56
CA LEU A 102 9.29 -4.64 0.83
C LEU A 102 10.44 -4.19 -0.07
N VAL A 103 10.18 -3.93 -1.35
CA VAL A 103 11.21 -3.46 -2.30
C VAL A 103 11.68 -2.04 -1.94
N GLN A 104 10.77 -1.19 -1.45
CA GLN A 104 11.12 0.16 -1.01
C GLN A 104 11.70 0.22 0.40
N GLY A 105 11.71 -0.88 1.15
CA GLY A 105 12.09 -0.87 2.57
C GLY A 105 11.13 -0.05 3.44
N ALA A 106 9.87 0.10 3.00
CA ALA A 106 8.87 0.92 3.65
C ALA A 106 7.93 0.08 4.54
N THR A 107 7.39 0.70 5.60
CA THR A 107 6.37 0.05 6.43
C THR A 107 5.02 0.09 5.71
N LEU A 108 4.43 -1.08 5.47
CA LEU A 108 3.10 -1.17 4.90
C LEU A 108 2.04 -0.68 5.92
N SER A 109 1.29 0.35 5.53
CA SER A 109 0.15 0.86 6.29
C SER A 109 -1.12 0.27 5.71
N THR A 110 -1.79 -0.59 6.48
CA THR A 110 -3.03 -1.26 6.08
C THR A 110 -3.97 -1.42 7.27
N LEU A 111 -5.28 -1.45 7.02
CA LEU A 111 -6.30 -1.87 8.00
C LEU A 111 -6.79 -3.31 7.74
N ASP A 112 -6.30 -3.98 6.70
CA ASP A 112 -6.63 -5.37 6.42
C ASP A 112 -5.91 -6.32 7.39
N GLN A 113 -6.69 -6.95 8.27
CA GLN A 113 -6.17 -7.90 9.25
C GLN A 113 -5.63 -9.20 8.62
N ARG A 114 -6.20 -9.63 7.48
CA ARG A 114 -5.70 -10.80 6.75
C ARG A 114 -4.34 -10.52 6.14
N MET A 115 -4.17 -9.31 5.59
CA MET A 115 -2.89 -8.88 5.04
C MET A 115 -1.81 -8.80 6.13
N LYS A 116 -2.14 -8.24 7.30
CA LYS A 116 -1.24 -8.23 8.46
C LYS A 116 -0.84 -9.63 8.91
N ALA A 117 -1.82 -10.52 9.07
CA ALA A 117 -1.56 -11.88 9.52
C ALA A 117 -0.67 -12.66 8.52
N ALA A 118 -0.90 -12.49 7.23
CA ALA A 118 -0.11 -13.13 6.17
C ALA A 118 1.34 -12.64 6.13
N LEU A 119 1.60 -11.37 6.46
CA LEU A 119 2.97 -10.84 6.52
C LEU A 119 3.69 -11.21 7.82
N ALA A 120 2.97 -11.24 8.95
CA ALA A 120 3.55 -11.65 10.23
C ALA A 120 4.04 -13.10 10.21
N SER A 121 3.31 -14.03 9.56
CA SER A 121 3.74 -15.43 9.44
C SER A 121 5.02 -15.59 8.60
N LEU A 122 5.28 -14.68 7.66
CA LEU A 122 6.52 -14.68 6.88
C LEU A 122 7.72 -14.17 7.67
N GLU A 123 7.54 -13.15 8.51
CA GLU A 123 8.59 -12.68 9.42
C GLU A 123 9.02 -13.79 10.39
N GLU A 124 8.06 -14.59 10.87
CA GLU A 124 8.37 -15.77 11.67
C GLU A 124 9.18 -16.81 10.89
N LEU A 125 8.80 -17.12 9.64
CA LEU A 125 9.52 -18.07 8.79
C LEU A 125 10.96 -17.61 8.48
N TRP A 126 11.20 -16.32 8.31
CA TRP A 126 12.54 -15.77 8.04
C TRP A 126 13.40 -15.62 9.30
N LYS A 127 12.83 -15.63 10.51
CA LYS A 127 13.60 -15.66 11.76
C LYS A 127 14.31 -17.00 11.99
N TRP A 128 13.90 -18.06 11.31
CA TRP A 128 14.43 -19.41 11.45
C TRP A 128 15.23 -19.91 10.22
N GLN A 129 15.60 -19.00 9.31
CA GLN A 129 16.46 -19.27 8.14
C GLN A 129 17.76 -18.48 8.24
#